data_AF-A0A674DB81-F1
#
_entry.id   AF-A0A674DB81-F1
#
_cell.length_a   1.000
_cell.length_b   1.000
_cell.length_c   1.000
_cell.angle_alpha   90.00
_cell.angle_beta   90.00
_cell.angle_gamma   90.00
#
_symmetry.space_group_name_H-M   'P 1'
#
loop_
_entity.id
_entity.type
_entity.pdbx_description
1 polymer ?
#
loop_
_entity_poly.entity_id
_entity_poly.type
_entity_poly.pdbx_seq_one_letter_code
_entity_poly.pdbx_strand_id
1 'polypeptide(L)'
;MAVLKWLSICLTLFCQGTAASKPCRWTQFRLGKLNDVSIDLLSDMGGLFPLKCAEENVEQTFPEDLYKNTEGEDVYVVALEAMRYVEQLYNNSLTSVTWNKTKLNMFQNVIYRQVQNLELCVVGGVWESSGDGWSVTLKTYFNKLNTVLKEKEHSACAWEIVRKEIRENLVQFKKFIDSRVKP
;
A
#
# COMPACT_ATOMS: atom_id res chain seq x y z
N MET A 1 -0.74 -55.35 20.97
CA MET A 1 0.11 -54.27 20.41
C MET A 1 -0.27 -53.81 18.99
N ALA A 2 -1.39 -54.25 18.41
CA ALA A 2 -1.85 -53.75 17.10
C ALA A 2 -2.80 -52.55 17.20
N VAL A 3 -3.59 -52.45 18.28
CA VAL A 3 -4.62 -51.41 18.47
C VAL A 3 -4.01 -50.02 18.73
N LEU A 4 -2.85 -49.96 19.40
CA LEU A 4 -2.16 -48.69 19.71
C LEU A 4 -1.53 -48.04 18.47
N LYS A 5 -1.17 -48.83 17.44
CA LYS A 5 -0.59 -48.32 16.19
C LYS A 5 -1.62 -47.66 15.29
N TRP A 6 -2.89 -48.06 15.36
CA TRP A 6 -3.96 -47.48 14.54
C TRP A 6 -4.48 -46.14 15.09
N LEU A 7 -4.42 -45.95 16.41
CA LEU A 7 -4.73 -44.66 17.06
C LEU A 7 -3.75 -43.56 16.64
N SER A 8 -2.46 -43.89 16.47
CA SER A 8 -1.46 -42.92 15.99
C SER A 8 -1.60 -42.55 14.51
N ILE A 9 -2.21 -43.41 13.68
CA ILE A 9 -2.43 -43.13 12.24
C ILE A 9 -3.64 -42.22 12.05
N CYS A 10 -4.66 -42.29 12.92
CA CYS A 10 -5.81 -41.39 12.85
C CYS A 10 -5.49 -39.96 13.31
N LEU A 11 -4.55 -39.79 14.26
CA LEU A 11 -4.17 -38.46 14.76
C LEU A 11 -3.31 -37.65 13.80
N THR A 12 -2.56 -38.29 12.89
CA THR A 12 -1.70 -37.58 11.92
C THR A 12 -2.44 -37.20 10.63
N LEU A 13 -3.54 -37.87 10.32
CA LEU A 13 -4.39 -37.57 9.15
C LEU A 13 -5.34 -36.38 9.37
N PHE A 14 -5.53 -35.92 10.61
CA PHE A 14 -6.42 -34.78 10.92
C PHE A 14 -5.73 -33.40 11.00
N CYS A 15 -4.40 -33.34 10.82
CA CYS A 15 -3.64 -32.09 10.85
C CYS A 15 -3.15 -31.62 9.47
N GLN A 16 -3.76 -32.09 8.37
CA GLN A 16 -3.61 -31.48 7.05
C GLN A 16 -4.77 -30.51 6.76
N GLY A 17 -5.21 -29.76 7.77
CA GLY A 17 -5.80 -28.47 7.49
C GLY A 17 -4.64 -27.55 7.14
N THR A 18 -4.44 -27.25 5.85
CA THR A 18 -3.70 -26.04 5.50
C THR A 18 -4.32 -24.93 6.35
N ALA A 19 -3.50 -24.24 7.13
CA ALA A 19 -3.93 -23.06 7.85
C ALA A 19 -4.25 -22.00 6.79
N ALA A 20 -5.42 -22.11 6.15
CA ALA A 20 -5.98 -21.04 5.36
C ALA A 20 -6.12 -19.89 6.35
N SER A 21 -5.28 -18.87 6.20
CA SER A 21 -5.41 -17.63 6.96
C SER A 21 -6.87 -17.22 6.84
N LYS A 22 -7.53 -16.95 7.97
CA LYS A 22 -8.93 -16.51 7.90
C LYS A 22 -8.95 -15.27 7.02
N PRO A 23 -9.73 -15.25 5.93
CA PRO A 23 -9.71 -14.11 5.02
C PRO A 23 -10.04 -12.84 5.80
N CYS A 24 -9.17 -11.84 5.67
CA CYS A 24 -9.36 -10.52 6.25
C CYS A 24 -10.63 -9.91 5.62
N ARG A 25 -11.77 -10.02 6.31
CA ARG A 25 -13.05 -9.49 5.79
C ARG A 25 -12.98 -7.99 5.49
N TRP A 26 -12.15 -7.25 6.21
CA TRP A 26 -12.02 -5.82 5.98
C TRP A 26 -11.43 -5.51 4.60
N THR A 27 -10.39 -6.22 4.14
CA THR A 27 -9.82 -5.99 2.81
C THR A 27 -10.80 -6.29 1.69
N GLN A 28 -11.66 -7.29 1.88
CA GLN A 28 -12.70 -7.64 0.90
C GLN A 28 -13.74 -6.54 0.68
N PHE A 29 -14.15 -5.81 1.72
CA PHE A 29 -15.32 -4.92 1.63
C PHE A 29 -15.01 -3.42 1.79
N ARG A 30 -13.86 -3.06 2.37
CA ARG A 30 -13.55 -1.66 2.75
C ARG A 30 -12.33 -1.10 2.03
N LEU A 31 -11.29 -1.90 1.83
CA LEU A 31 -10.02 -1.43 1.29
C LEU A 31 -10.18 -0.74 -0.07
N GLY A 32 -10.84 -1.39 -1.04
CA GLY A 32 -11.07 -0.80 -2.36
C GLY A 32 -11.79 0.55 -2.31
N LYS A 33 -12.85 0.66 -1.50
CA LYS A 33 -13.62 1.91 -1.35
C LYS A 33 -12.79 3.04 -0.73
N LEU A 34 -11.98 2.73 0.27
CA LEU A 34 -11.11 3.74 0.92
C LEU A 34 -9.95 4.14 0.01
N ASN A 35 -9.47 3.24 -0.84
CA ASN A 35 -8.49 3.56 -1.86
C ASN A 35 -9.07 4.50 -2.92
N ASP A 36 -10.30 4.28 -3.38
CA ASP A 36 -10.98 5.20 -4.32
C ASP A 36 -11.10 6.60 -3.72
N VAL A 37 -11.55 6.70 -2.47
CA VAL A 37 -11.59 7.97 -1.73
C VAL A 37 -10.20 8.62 -1.63
N SER A 38 -9.14 7.84 -1.46
CA SER A 38 -7.77 8.34 -1.38
C SER A 38 -7.29 8.92 -2.71
N ILE A 39 -7.62 8.27 -3.84
CA ILE A 39 -7.32 8.75 -5.20
C ILE A 39 -8.03 10.07 -5.48
N ASP A 40 -9.30 10.16 -5.11
CA ASP A 40 -10.11 11.37 -5.30
C ASP A 40 -9.53 12.52 -4.48
N LEU A 41 -9.22 12.30 -3.20
CA LEU A 41 -8.63 13.32 -2.33
C LEU A 41 -7.27 13.82 -2.84
N LEU A 42 -6.42 12.95 -3.39
CA LEU A 42 -5.15 13.35 -4.03
C LEU A 42 -5.37 14.24 -5.25
N SER A 43 -6.32 13.87 -6.10
CA SER A 43 -6.64 14.64 -7.31
C SER A 43 -7.15 16.02 -6.91
N ASP A 44 -8.03 16.04 -5.93
CA ASP A 44 -8.76 17.20 -5.47
C ASP A 44 -7.98 18.18 -4.60
N MET A 45 -6.99 17.71 -3.84
CA MET A 45 -6.25 18.57 -2.91
C MET A 45 -5.32 19.56 -3.64
N GLY A 46 -4.68 19.11 -4.73
CA GLY A 46 -3.76 19.92 -5.53
C GLY A 46 -4.34 20.34 -6.89
N GLY A 47 -5.44 19.74 -7.32
CA GLY A 47 -6.03 20.01 -8.64
C GLY A 47 -5.12 19.57 -9.78
N LEU A 48 -5.14 20.33 -10.88
CA LEU A 48 -4.29 20.08 -12.04
C LEU A 48 -2.81 20.27 -11.70
N PHE A 49 -1.96 19.47 -12.35
CA PHE A 49 -0.51 19.58 -12.19
C PHE A 49 -0.03 20.96 -12.68
N PRO A 50 0.70 21.74 -11.87
CA PRO A 50 1.11 23.09 -12.27
C PRO A 50 2.13 23.07 -13.43
N LEU A 51 1.88 23.85 -14.48
CA LEU A 51 2.78 23.93 -15.65
C LEU A 51 4.21 24.34 -15.29
N LYS A 52 4.38 25.23 -14.31
CA LYS A 52 5.70 25.64 -13.79
C LYS A 52 6.53 24.49 -13.20
N CYS A 53 5.87 23.40 -12.81
CA CYS A 53 6.53 22.21 -12.28
C CYS A 53 6.86 21.19 -13.38
N ALA A 54 6.41 21.40 -14.62
CA ALA A 54 6.68 20.50 -15.73
C ALA A 54 8.12 20.60 -16.24
N GLU A 55 8.78 21.75 -16.02
CA GLU A 55 10.19 21.97 -16.33
C GLU A 55 11.13 21.23 -15.38
N GLU A 56 10.61 20.78 -14.22
CA GLU A 56 11.35 19.93 -13.31
C GLU A 56 11.42 18.51 -13.89
N ASN A 57 12.49 18.25 -14.66
CA ASN A 57 12.81 16.93 -15.18
C ASN A 57 12.99 15.95 -14.01
N VAL A 58 11.94 15.18 -13.72
CA VAL A 58 12.02 13.98 -12.89
C VAL A 58 11.52 12.84 -13.74
N GLU A 59 12.36 11.83 -13.92
CA GLU A 59 11.96 10.58 -14.59
C GLU A 59 10.84 9.93 -13.79
N GLN A 60 9.62 10.14 -14.24
CA GLN A 60 8.43 9.45 -13.76
C GLN A 60 8.58 7.98 -14.17
N THR A 61 8.82 7.12 -13.19
CA THR A 61 9.13 5.71 -13.40
C THR A 61 8.44 4.87 -12.33
N PHE A 62 7.14 5.10 -12.13
CA PHE A 62 6.32 4.14 -11.40
C PHE A 62 6.59 2.74 -11.99
N PRO A 63 7.01 1.75 -11.19
CA PRO A 63 7.28 0.42 -11.71
C PRO A 63 5.93 -0.22 -12.12
N GLU A 64 5.63 -0.30 -13.42
CA GLU A 64 4.33 -0.79 -13.90
C GLU A 64 3.99 -2.22 -13.46
N ASP A 65 5.01 -3.01 -13.16
CA ASP A 65 4.92 -4.37 -12.65
C ASP A 65 4.91 -4.46 -11.12
N LEU A 66 4.92 -3.32 -10.41
CA LEU A 66 4.98 -3.26 -8.96
C LEU A 66 3.96 -4.19 -8.32
N TYR A 67 2.69 -4.15 -8.69
CA TYR A 67 1.69 -5.04 -8.07
C TYR A 67 1.49 -6.38 -8.80
N LYS A 68 2.16 -6.60 -9.94
CA LYS A 68 2.07 -7.86 -10.70
C LYS A 68 2.90 -8.97 -10.05
N ASN A 69 4.04 -8.61 -9.46
CA ASN A 69 4.98 -9.56 -8.84
C ASN A 69 4.59 -9.95 -7.39
N THR A 70 3.29 -9.94 -7.07
CA THR A 70 2.73 -10.24 -5.74
C THR A 70 2.11 -11.64 -5.65
N GLU A 71 2.51 -12.55 -6.53
CA GLU A 71 1.97 -13.92 -6.55
C GLU A 71 2.32 -14.66 -5.25
N GLY A 72 1.32 -15.29 -4.63
CA GLY A 72 1.47 -15.99 -3.35
C GLY A 72 1.27 -15.12 -2.10
N GLU A 73 1.32 -13.79 -2.23
CA GLU A 73 1.11 -12.88 -1.11
C GLU A 73 -0.39 -12.64 -0.79
N ASP A 74 -0.69 -12.55 0.50
CA ASP A 74 -2.00 -12.18 1.00
C ASP A 74 -2.29 -10.69 0.72
N VAL A 75 -3.49 -10.35 0.26
CA VAL A 75 -3.87 -8.97 -0.11
C VAL A 75 -3.61 -7.96 1.02
N TYR A 76 -3.85 -8.36 2.27
CA TYR A 76 -3.65 -7.47 3.41
C TYR A 76 -2.18 -7.21 3.73
N VAL A 77 -1.26 -8.13 3.39
CA VAL A 77 0.19 -7.96 3.55
C VAL A 77 0.68 -6.91 2.55
N VAL A 78 0.35 -7.11 1.28
CA VAL A 78 0.67 -6.18 0.19
C VAL A 78 0.11 -4.78 0.48
N ALA A 79 -1.15 -4.73 0.91
CA ALA A 79 -1.82 -3.48 1.25
C ALA A 79 -1.16 -2.77 2.45
N LEU A 80 -0.81 -3.51 3.51
CA LEU A 80 -0.22 -2.93 4.70
C LEU A 80 1.11 -2.25 4.39
N GLU A 81 1.96 -2.92 3.62
CA GLU A 81 3.26 -2.35 3.24
C GLU A 81 3.11 -1.09 2.40
N ALA A 82 2.29 -1.16 1.33
CA ALA A 82 2.07 -0.04 0.43
C ALA A 82 1.49 1.17 1.18
N MET A 83 0.47 0.96 2.02
CA MET A 83 -0.15 2.06 2.78
C MET A 83 0.79 2.66 3.83
N ARG A 84 1.65 1.86 4.48
CA ARG A 84 2.65 2.38 5.42
C ARG A 84 3.68 3.27 4.74
N TYR A 85 4.12 2.92 3.54
CA TYR A 85 5.02 3.78 2.78
C TYR A 85 4.35 5.10 2.36
N VAL A 86 3.06 5.06 1.97
CA VAL A 86 2.28 6.27 1.70
C VAL A 86 2.15 7.12 2.97
N GLU A 87 1.80 6.52 4.10
CA GLU A 87 1.68 7.19 5.40
C GLU A 87 2.99 7.89 5.80
N GLN A 88 4.11 7.16 5.78
CA GLN A 88 5.43 7.69 6.11
C GLN A 88 5.80 8.87 5.22
N LEU A 89 5.51 8.79 3.92
CA LEU A 89 5.79 9.88 2.99
C LEU A 89 5.00 11.14 3.34
N TYR A 90 3.70 11.03 3.67
CA TYR A 90 2.84 12.16 4.01
C TYR A 90 2.95 12.64 5.47
N ASN A 91 3.76 11.98 6.29
CA ASN A 91 4.14 12.46 7.63
C ASN A 91 5.26 13.52 7.60
N ASN A 92 5.86 13.78 6.43
CA ASN A 92 6.83 14.87 6.26
C ASN A 92 6.18 16.25 6.37
N SER A 93 7.02 17.28 6.52
CA SER A 93 6.57 18.68 6.48
C SER A 93 6.04 19.04 5.09
N LEU A 94 4.76 19.40 5.03
CA LEU A 94 4.01 19.83 3.84
C LEU A 94 3.79 21.36 3.84
N THR A 95 4.72 22.13 4.40
CA THR A 95 4.57 23.58 4.56
C THR A 95 4.70 24.37 3.25
N SER A 96 5.35 23.80 2.24
CA SER A 96 5.58 24.43 0.94
C SER A 96 4.40 24.32 -0.03
N VAL A 97 3.49 23.37 0.19
CA VAL A 97 2.35 23.15 -0.71
C VAL A 97 1.20 24.11 -0.42
N THR A 98 0.43 24.43 -1.46
CA THR A 98 -0.78 25.27 -1.39
C THR A 98 -2.06 24.44 -1.51
N TRP A 99 -1.96 23.14 -1.28
CA TRP A 99 -3.09 22.21 -1.36
C TRP A 99 -4.23 22.57 -0.41
N ASN A 100 -5.44 22.13 -0.77
CA ASN A 100 -6.58 22.23 0.12
C ASN A 100 -6.33 21.44 1.41
N LYS A 101 -6.10 22.16 2.52
CA LYS A 101 -5.74 21.59 3.82
C LYS A 101 -6.78 20.60 4.35
N THR A 102 -8.07 20.86 4.12
CA THR A 102 -9.14 19.96 4.55
C THR A 102 -9.04 18.62 3.83
N LYS A 103 -8.82 18.64 2.52
CA LYS A 103 -8.68 17.41 1.72
C LYS A 103 -7.39 16.66 2.03
N LEU A 104 -6.28 17.37 2.23
CA LEU A 104 -5.02 16.78 2.70
C LEU A 104 -5.20 16.07 4.06
N ASN A 105 -5.82 16.74 5.04
CA ASN A 105 -6.08 16.13 6.34
C ASN A 105 -7.01 14.91 6.22
N MET A 106 -8.06 14.99 5.39
CA MET A 106 -8.91 13.82 5.12
C MET A 106 -8.13 12.67 4.50
N PHE A 107 -7.23 12.95 3.55
CA PHE A 107 -6.38 11.94 2.92
C PHE A 107 -5.48 11.25 3.95
N GLN A 108 -4.74 12.02 4.74
CA GLN A 108 -3.88 11.49 5.81
C GLN A 108 -4.67 10.62 6.79
N ASN A 109 -5.87 11.06 7.20
CA ASN A 109 -6.75 10.28 8.08
C ASN A 109 -7.26 8.98 7.44
N VAL A 110 -7.60 9.00 6.13
CA VAL A 110 -8.02 7.80 5.41
C VAL A 110 -6.88 6.80 5.31
N ILE A 111 -5.66 7.24 4.96
CA ILE A 111 -4.46 6.39 4.91
C ILE A 111 -4.16 5.80 6.30
N TYR A 112 -4.11 6.63 7.34
CA TYR A 112 -3.90 6.17 8.73
C TYR A 112 -4.91 5.09 9.13
N ARG A 113 -6.21 5.31 8.85
CA ARG A 113 -7.25 4.32 9.15
C ARG A 113 -7.09 3.04 8.33
N GLN A 114 -6.63 3.12 7.08
CA GLN A 114 -6.36 1.92 6.29
C GLN A 114 -5.23 1.11 6.93
N VAL A 115 -4.11 1.75 7.30
CA VAL A 115 -2.99 1.09 7.99
C VAL A 115 -3.47 0.41 9.27
N GLN A 116 -4.18 1.13 10.15
CA GLN A 116 -4.69 0.57 11.41
C GLN A 116 -5.60 -0.66 11.21
N ASN A 117 -6.48 -0.63 10.21
CA ASN A 117 -7.35 -1.79 9.95
C ASN A 117 -6.60 -2.97 9.31
N LEU A 118 -5.57 -2.70 8.50
CA LEU A 118 -4.74 -3.72 7.89
C LEU A 118 -3.85 -4.43 8.92
N GLU A 119 -3.35 -3.70 9.93
CA GLU A 119 -2.61 -4.27 11.06
C GLU A 119 -3.44 -5.30 11.84
N LEU A 120 -4.75 -5.08 11.97
CA LEU A 120 -5.66 -6.05 12.60
C LEU A 120 -5.79 -7.36 11.82
N CYS A 121 -5.39 -7.38 10.55
CA CYS A 121 -5.42 -8.58 9.71
C CYS A 121 -4.12 -9.38 9.75
N VAL A 122 -3.04 -8.83 10.30
CA VAL A 122 -1.77 -9.55 10.47
C VAL A 122 -1.77 -10.24 11.84
N VAL A 123 -1.71 -11.57 11.84
CA VAL A 123 -1.64 -12.37 13.07
C VAL A 123 -0.31 -12.09 13.78
N GLY A 124 -0.38 -11.63 15.04
CA GLY A 124 0.79 -11.31 15.85
C GLY A 124 1.21 -9.83 15.86
N GLY A 125 0.56 -8.97 15.07
CA GLY A 125 0.71 -7.50 15.14
C GLY A 125 2.08 -6.94 14.76
N VAL A 126 3.05 -7.80 14.43
CA VAL A 126 4.38 -7.38 13.98
C VAL A 126 4.43 -7.53 12.46
N TRP A 127 4.46 -6.39 11.81
CA TRP A 127 4.87 -6.27 10.42
C TRP A 127 6.39 -6.34 10.36
N GLU A 128 6.90 -7.35 9.67
CA GLU A 128 8.22 -7.30 9.06
C GLU A 128 8.03 -7.31 7.55
N SER A 129 8.82 -6.51 6.84
CA SER A 129 8.90 -6.60 5.38
C SER A 129 9.28 -8.04 5.04
N SER A 130 8.52 -8.65 4.13
CA SER A 130 8.74 -10.04 3.69
C SER A 130 10.15 -10.25 3.13
N GLY A 131 10.84 -9.16 2.73
CA GLY A 131 12.17 -9.20 2.14
C GLY A 131 12.19 -9.84 0.75
N ASP A 132 11.01 -10.11 0.17
CA ASP A 132 10.86 -10.65 -1.17
C ASP A 132 11.16 -9.60 -2.26
N GLY A 133 11.20 -10.04 -3.52
CA GLY A 133 11.50 -9.16 -4.65
C GLY A 133 10.49 -8.03 -4.84
N TRP A 134 9.23 -8.23 -4.44
CA TRP A 134 8.19 -7.23 -4.53
C TRP A 134 8.39 -6.12 -3.49
N SER A 135 8.55 -6.48 -2.22
CA SER A 135 8.80 -5.58 -1.10
C SER A 135 10.07 -4.74 -1.33
N VAL A 136 11.13 -5.34 -1.89
CA VAL A 136 12.35 -4.61 -2.30
C VAL A 136 12.06 -3.58 -3.39
N THR A 137 11.24 -3.94 -4.39
CA THR A 137 10.85 -3.03 -5.48
C THR A 137 10.01 -1.87 -4.95
N LEU A 138 9.03 -2.15 -4.09
CA LEU A 138 8.18 -1.16 -3.44
C LEU A 138 9.01 -0.17 -2.60
N LYS A 139 9.90 -0.70 -1.75
CA LYS A 139 10.83 0.12 -0.96
C LYS A 139 11.71 0.99 -1.83
N THR A 140 12.23 0.44 -2.93
CA THR A 140 13.08 1.19 -3.87
C THR A 140 12.31 2.34 -4.51
N TYR A 141 11.06 2.10 -4.92
CA TYR A 141 10.18 3.14 -5.45
C TYR A 141 9.95 4.28 -4.45
N PHE A 142 9.56 4.00 -3.21
CA PHE A 142 9.35 5.04 -2.21
C PHE A 142 10.64 5.74 -1.76
N ASN A 143 11.79 5.06 -1.79
CA ASN A 143 13.08 5.69 -1.58
C ASN A 143 13.40 6.72 -2.67
N LYS A 144 13.11 6.41 -3.94
CA LYS A 144 13.26 7.38 -5.04
C LYS A 144 12.40 8.62 -4.82
N LEU A 145 11.14 8.46 -4.39
CA LEU A 145 10.27 9.60 -4.08
C LEU A 145 10.84 10.47 -2.95
N ASN A 146 11.35 9.84 -1.88
CA ASN A 146 12.03 10.56 -0.80
C ASN A 146 13.29 11.28 -1.28
N THR A 147 14.06 10.69 -2.19
CA THR A 147 15.23 11.33 -2.80
C THR A 147 14.82 12.58 -3.59
N VAL A 148 13.77 12.49 -4.42
CA VAL A 148 13.22 13.65 -5.16
C VAL A 148 12.84 14.78 -4.20
N LEU A 149 12.16 14.47 -3.09
CA LEU A 149 11.82 15.47 -2.07
C LEU A 149 13.06 16.11 -1.45
N LYS A 150 14.08 15.31 -1.11
CA LYS A 150 15.32 15.81 -0.49
C LYS A 150 16.14 16.68 -1.43
N GLU A 151 16.38 16.22 -2.66
CA GLU A 151 17.17 16.94 -3.67
C GLU A 151 16.54 18.27 -4.07
N LYS A 152 15.21 18.37 -3.97
CA LYS A 152 14.44 19.58 -4.28
C LYS A 152 13.98 20.32 -3.02
N GLU A 153 14.59 20.03 -1.88
CA GLU A 153 14.37 20.73 -0.60
C GLU A 153 12.87 20.83 -0.20
N HIS A 154 12.11 19.78 -0.48
CA HIS A 154 10.67 19.72 -0.24
C HIS A 154 9.90 20.88 -0.90
N SER A 155 10.34 21.35 -2.08
CA SER A 155 9.65 22.40 -2.82
C SER A 155 8.20 22.04 -3.16
N ALA A 156 7.38 23.05 -3.46
CA ALA A 156 5.99 22.82 -3.88
C ALA A 156 5.91 21.93 -5.13
N CYS A 157 6.83 22.09 -6.09
CA CYS A 157 6.85 21.28 -7.31
C CYS A 157 7.32 19.85 -7.06
N ALA A 158 8.28 19.63 -6.17
CA ALA A 158 8.67 18.29 -5.73
C ALA A 158 7.47 17.52 -5.16
N TRP A 159 6.66 18.20 -4.34
CA TRP A 159 5.44 17.62 -3.79
C TRP A 159 4.36 17.38 -4.84
N GLU A 160 4.21 18.22 -5.87
CA GLU A 160 3.28 17.94 -6.98
C GLU A 160 3.69 16.71 -7.78
N ILE A 161 5.00 16.51 -7.99
CA ILE A 161 5.54 15.30 -8.62
C ILE A 161 5.21 14.07 -7.76
N VAL A 162 5.50 14.13 -6.46
CA VAL A 162 5.18 13.05 -5.52
C VAL A 162 3.68 12.78 -5.46
N ARG A 163 2.82 13.81 -5.44
CA ARG A 163 1.37 13.64 -5.45
C ARG A 163 0.91 12.88 -6.70
N LYS A 164 1.46 13.21 -7.86
CA LYS A 164 1.19 12.51 -9.12
C LYS A 164 1.59 11.03 -9.07
N GLU A 165 2.82 10.75 -8.61
CA GLU A 165 3.35 9.39 -8.46
C GLU A 165 2.53 8.55 -7.47
N ILE A 166 2.16 9.13 -6.32
CA ILE A 166 1.34 8.44 -5.32
C ILE A 166 -0.08 8.20 -5.85
N ARG A 167 -0.65 9.13 -6.62
CA ARG A 167 -1.93 8.90 -7.26
C ARG A 167 -1.85 7.72 -8.23
N GLU A 168 -0.79 7.63 -9.04
CA GLU A 168 -0.59 6.48 -9.95
C GLU A 168 -0.42 5.18 -9.17
N ASN A 169 0.37 5.19 -8.09
CA ASN A 169 0.50 4.05 -7.19
C ASN A 169 -0.85 3.54 -6.67
N LEU A 170 -1.73 4.43 -6.19
CA LEU A 170 -3.04 4.04 -5.68
C LEU A 170 -3.99 3.55 -6.79
N VAL A 171 -3.87 4.06 -8.02
CA VAL A 171 -4.62 3.55 -9.18
C VAL A 171 -4.18 2.14 -9.55
N GLN A 172 -2.87 1.86 -9.55
CA GLN A 172 -2.36 0.52 -9.84
C GLN A 172 -2.69 -0.45 -8.70
N PHE A 173 -2.64 0.03 -7.46
CA PHE A 173 -3.08 -0.73 -6.30
C PHE A 173 -4.58 -1.06 -6.36
N LYS A 174 -5.43 -0.16 -6.86
CA LYS A 174 -6.86 -0.45 -7.11
C LYS A 174 -7.04 -1.64 -8.05
N LYS A 175 -6.32 -1.64 -9.18
CA LYS A 175 -6.35 -2.76 -10.14
C LYS A 175 -5.93 -4.08 -9.50
N PHE A 176 -4.92 -4.03 -8.61
CA PHE A 176 -4.50 -5.18 -7.82
C PHE A 176 -5.58 -5.67 -6.86
N ILE A 177 -6.23 -4.78 -6.12
CA ILE A 177 -7.33 -5.18 -5.22
C ILE A 177 -8.44 -5.85 -6.04
N ASP A 178 -8.86 -5.23 -7.13
CA ASP A 178 -9.97 -5.70 -7.96
C ASP A 178 -9.66 -7.05 -8.62
N SER A 179 -8.40 -7.34 -8.97
CA SER A 179 -7.99 -8.64 -9.52
C SER A 179 -8.00 -9.78 -8.49
N ARG A 180 -7.99 -9.46 -7.19
CA ARG A 180 -7.96 -10.44 -6.08
C ARG A 180 -9.35 -10.69 -5.48
N VAL A 181 -10.34 -9.87 -5.80
CA VAL A 181 -11.74 -10.10 -5.44
C VAL A 181 -12.28 -11.20 -6.36
N LYS A 182 -12.44 -12.42 -5.82
CA LYS A 182 -13.13 -13.51 -6.55
C LYS A 182 -14.64 -13.19 -6.63
N PRO A 183 -15.29 -13.45 -7.78
CA PRO A 183 -16.75 -13.33 -7.90
C PRO A 183 -17.50 -14.22 -6.91
#